data_AF-A0A849ASB3-F1
#
_entry.id   AF-A0A849ASB3-F1
#
_cell.length_a   1.000
_cell.length_b   1.000
_cell.length_c   1.000
_cell.angle_alpha   90.00
_cell.angle_beta   90.00
_cell.angle_gamma   90.00
#
_symmetry.space_group_name_H-M   'P 1'
#
loop_
_entity.id
_entity.type
_entity.pdbx_description
1 polymer ?
#
loop_
_entity_poly.entity_id
_entity_poly.type
_entity_poly.pdbx_seq_one_letter_code
_entity_poly.pdbx_strand_id
1 'polypeptide(L)'
;MLIGVIIACEIGFWVFLLAGLSARYLLRRKRLSGVLLALAPAVDLVLLVATVLDLRGGGAASTPHALAAVYLGVSVGFGHRMLRWADERFAHRFAGGPAPATKPRYGAAHAAAERSAWFAHLRAWAVGCALLGLAIVAIGDANRTEVLLNTARLWTLVLVIDGIISWSYTVRPKAAPRGT
;
A
#
# COMPACT_ATOMS: atom_id res chain seq x y z
N MET A 1 -16.62 -0.86 -15.17
CA MET A 1 -15.77 -2.04 -15.41
C MET A 1 -14.52 -2.04 -14.53
N LEU A 2 -13.78 -0.92 -14.42
CA LEU A 2 -12.58 -0.78 -13.56
C LEU A 2 -12.76 -1.14 -12.07
N ILE A 3 -13.89 -0.79 -11.44
CA ILE A 3 -14.16 -1.19 -10.04
C ILE A 3 -14.14 -2.72 -9.90
N GLY A 4 -14.68 -3.45 -10.87
CA GLY A 4 -14.64 -4.91 -10.88
C GLY A 4 -13.21 -5.45 -11.03
N VAL A 5 -12.35 -4.77 -11.80
CA VAL A 5 -10.93 -5.14 -11.94
C VAL A 5 -10.18 -4.88 -10.64
N ILE A 6 -10.43 -3.76 -9.96
CA ILE A 6 -9.86 -3.47 -8.64
C ILE A 6 -10.27 -4.53 -7.62
N ILE A 7 -11.56 -4.88 -7.56
CA ILE A 7 -12.06 -5.92 -6.65
C ILE A 7 -11.45 -7.28 -7.00
N ALA A 8 -11.36 -7.63 -8.28
CA ALA A 8 -10.74 -8.89 -8.71
C ALA A 8 -9.25 -8.93 -8.36
N CYS A 9 -8.53 -7.82 -8.49
CA CYS A 9 -7.13 -7.71 -8.07
C CYS A 9 -6.98 -7.85 -6.57
N GLU A 10 -7.86 -7.24 -5.77
CA GLU A 10 -7.86 -7.37 -4.32
C GLU A 10 -8.08 -8.83 -3.89
N ILE A 11 -9.07 -9.50 -4.49
CA ILE A 11 -9.34 -10.92 -4.23
C ILE A 11 -8.13 -11.76 -4.64
N GLY A 12 -7.59 -11.53 -5.84
CA GLY A 12 -6.41 -12.24 -6.35
C GLY A 12 -5.20 -12.07 -5.43
N PHE A 13 -4.92 -10.83 -5.01
CA PHE A 13 -3.86 -10.50 -4.07
C PHE A 13 -3.98 -11.31 -2.78
N TRP A 14 -5.16 -11.32 -2.14
CA TRP A 14 -5.37 -12.07 -0.91
C TRP A 14 -5.28 -13.58 -1.11
N VAL A 15 -5.80 -14.09 -2.23
CA VAL A 15 -5.71 -15.52 -2.59
C VAL A 15 -4.25 -15.93 -2.77
N PHE A 16 -3.45 -15.16 -3.52
CA PHE A 16 -2.03 -15.45 -3.72
C PHE A 16 -1.22 -15.32 -2.43
N LEU A 17 -1.51 -14.31 -1.60
CA LEU A 17 -0.87 -14.12 -0.30
C LEU A 17 -1.13 -15.32 0.63
N LEU A 18 -2.40 -15.71 0.80
CA LEU A 18 -2.79 -16.82 1.66
C LEU A 18 -2.29 -18.16 1.12
N ALA A 19 -2.36 -18.39 -0.19
CA ALA A 19 -1.83 -19.59 -0.82
C ALA A 19 -0.31 -19.67 -0.67
N GLY A 20 0.41 -18.56 -0.87
CA GLY A 20 1.86 -18.48 -0.74
C GLY A 20 2.33 -18.74 0.70
N LEU A 21 1.64 -18.18 1.69
CA LEU A 21 1.94 -18.45 3.12
C LEU A 21 1.57 -19.88 3.51
N SER A 22 0.43 -20.39 3.05
CA SER A 22 0.03 -21.78 3.30
C SER A 22 1.03 -22.77 2.70
N ALA A 23 1.53 -22.52 1.49
CA ALA A 23 2.58 -23.31 0.88
C ALA A 23 3.90 -23.28 1.69
N ARG A 24 4.20 -22.15 2.32
CA ARG A 24 5.40 -21.99 3.14
C ARG A 24 5.32 -22.76 4.46
N TYR A 25 4.19 -22.66 5.16
CA TYR A 25 4.06 -23.18 6.53
C TYR A 25 3.46 -24.58 6.59
N LEU A 26 2.42 -24.89 5.79
CA LEU A 26 1.79 -26.21 5.78
C LEU A 26 2.59 -27.20 4.91
N LEU A 27 2.95 -26.78 3.69
CA LEU A 27 3.63 -27.64 2.71
C LEU A 27 5.16 -27.56 2.79
N ARG A 28 5.73 -26.65 3.61
CA ARG A 28 7.19 -26.38 3.74
C ARG A 28 7.92 -26.12 2.41
N ARG A 29 7.19 -25.74 1.35
CA ARG A 29 7.72 -25.53 -0.01
C ARG A 29 8.06 -24.06 -0.22
N LYS A 30 9.25 -23.65 0.23
CA LYS A 30 9.74 -22.25 0.13
C LYS A 30 9.74 -21.71 -1.31
N ARG A 31 10.06 -22.54 -2.31
CA ARG A 31 10.06 -22.13 -3.73
C ARG A 31 8.65 -21.82 -4.24
N LEU A 32 7.67 -22.68 -3.93
CA LEU A 32 6.27 -22.46 -4.32
C LEU A 32 5.71 -21.19 -3.66
N SER A 33 6.03 -21.00 -2.38
CA SER A 33 5.69 -19.78 -1.65
C SER A 33 6.26 -18.54 -2.33
N GLY A 34 7.56 -18.53 -2.67
CA GLY A 34 8.20 -17.40 -3.35
C GLY A 34 7.52 -17.05 -4.67
N VAL A 35 7.17 -18.05 -5.48
CA VAL A 35 6.45 -17.85 -6.75
C VAL A 35 5.05 -17.27 -6.52
N LEU A 36 4.28 -17.84 -5.59
CA LEU A 36 2.92 -17.37 -5.27
C LEU A 36 2.92 -15.95 -4.71
N LEU A 37 3.88 -15.61 -3.85
CA LEU A 37 4.02 -14.26 -3.31
C LEU A 37 4.51 -13.26 -4.35
N ALA A 38 5.31 -13.69 -5.34
CA ALA A 38 5.73 -12.86 -6.46
C ALA A 38 4.61 -12.62 -7.50
N LEU A 39 3.59 -13.49 -7.55
CA LEU A 39 2.42 -13.27 -8.40
C LEU A 39 1.53 -12.13 -7.90
N ALA A 40 1.53 -11.83 -6.59
CA ALA A 40 0.77 -10.71 -6.04
C ALA A 40 1.13 -9.35 -6.69
N PRO A 41 2.40 -8.91 -6.74
CA PRO A 41 2.77 -7.69 -7.47
C PRO A 41 2.63 -7.82 -8.99
N ALA A 42 2.60 -9.04 -9.53
CA ALA A 42 2.33 -9.25 -10.96
C ALA A 42 0.87 -8.93 -11.31
N VAL A 43 -0.08 -9.27 -10.43
CA VAL A 43 -1.50 -8.88 -10.58
C VAL A 43 -1.66 -7.36 -10.53
N ASP A 44 -0.95 -6.69 -9.62
CA ASP A 44 -0.92 -5.22 -9.55
C ASP A 44 -0.36 -4.60 -10.85
N LEU A 45 0.65 -5.22 -11.47
CA LEU A 45 1.16 -4.79 -12.76
C LEU A 45 0.13 -4.95 -13.89
N VAL A 46 -0.66 -6.02 -13.87
CA VAL A 46 -1.75 -6.23 -14.83
C VAL A 46 -2.83 -5.15 -14.65
N LEU A 47 -3.19 -4.80 -13.40
CA LEU A 47 -4.11 -3.69 -13.13
C LEU A 47 -3.58 -2.37 -13.70
N LEU A 48 -2.29 -2.09 -13.52
CA LEU A 48 -1.66 -0.89 -14.05
C LEU A 48 -1.75 -0.85 -15.58
N VAL A 49 -1.38 -1.94 -16.26
CA VAL A 49 -1.42 -2.05 -17.73
C VAL A 49 -2.86 -1.91 -18.23
N ALA A 50 -3.83 -2.59 -17.61
CA ALA A 50 -5.24 -2.48 -17.97
C ALA A 50 -5.75 -1.04 -17.84
N THR A 51 -5.36 -0.33 -16.77
CA THR A 51 -5.73 1.06 -16.55
C THR A 51 -5.14 1.98 -17.62
N VAL A 52 -3.88 1.76 -18.02
CA VAL A 52 -3.23 2.55 -19.09
C VAL A 52 -3.89 2.30 -20.45
N LEU A 53 -4.23 1.04 -20.76
CA LEU A 53 -4.90 0.69 -22.01
C LEU A 53 -6.31 1.28 -22.09
N ASP A 54 -7.06 1.26 -20.98
CA ASP A 54 -8.40 1.86 -20.90
C ASP A 54 -8.35 3.38 -21.14
N LEU A 55 -7.37 4.07 -20.53
CA LEU A 55 -7.15 5.50 -20.75
C LEU A 55 -6.74 5.84 -22.19
N ARG A 56 -5.94 4.98 -22.84
CA ARG A 56 -5.55 5.16 -24.25
C ARG A 56 -6.68 4.88 -25.25
N GLY A 57 -7.67 4.08 -24.86
CA GLY A 57 -8.85 3.77 -25.67
C GLY A 57 -9.84 4.93 -25.85
N GLY A 58 -9.56 6.10 -25.27
CA GLY A 58 -10.36 7.32 -25.44
C GLY A 58 -11.27 7.66 -24.26
N GLY A 59 -11.25 6.88 -23.16
CA GLY A 59 -12.02 7.16 -21.95
C GLY A 59 -11.54 8.41 -21.19
N ALA A 60 -12.45 9.24 -20.67
CA ALA A 60 -12.07 10.33 -19.76
C ALA A 60 -11.53 9.77 -18.44
N ALA A 61 -10.52 10.43 -17.85
CA ALA A 61 -10.04 10.00 -16.54
C ALA A 61 -11.12 10.23 -15.50
N SER A 62 -11.66 9.12 -14.99
CA SER A 62 -12.71 9.10 -13.99
C SER A 62 -12.15 8.70 -12.63
N THR A 63 -12.91 8.92 -11.57
CA THR A 63 -12.54 8.58 -10.17
C THR A 63 -11.96 7.17 -9.98
N PRO A 64 -12.43 6.11 -10.67
CA PRO A 64 -11.81 4.78 -10.59
C PRO A 64 -10.34 4.73 -11.02
N HIS A 65 -9.93 5.55 -11.99
CA HIS A 65 -8.54 5.63 -12.44
C HIS A 65 -7.65 6.27 -11.38
N ALA A 66 -8.16 7.34 -10.74
CA ALA A 66 -7.46 8.00 -9.64
C ALA A 66 -7.30 7.04 -8.45
N LEU A 67 -8.37 6.31 -8.10
CA LEU A 67 -8.35 5.30 -7.04
C LEU A 67 -7.40 4.14 -7.34
N ALA A 68 -7.33 3.66 -8.59
CA ALA A 68 -6.39 2.62 -8.97
C ALA A 68 -4.92 3.05 -8.79
N ALA A 69 -4.58 4.29 -9.16
CA ALA A 69 -3.23 4.82 -8.96
C ALA A 69 -2.89 4.99 -7.46
N VAL A 70 -3.85 5.45 -6.64
CA VAL A 70 -3.69 5.54 -5.18
C VAL A 70 -3.50 4.14 -4.58
N TYR A 71 -4.33 3.18 -4.99
CA TYR A 71 -4.25 1.79 -4.56
C TYR A 71 -2.88 1.18 -4.83
N LEU A 72 -2.37 1.31 -6.07
CA LEU A 72 -1.04 0.83 -6.44
C LEU A 72 0.06 1.51 -5.63
N GLY A 73 -0.05 2.83 -5.41
CA GLY A 73 0.87 3.56 -4.54
C GLY A 73 0.88 2.96 -3.12
N VAL A 74 -0.29 2.77 -2.52
CA VAL A 74 -0.43 2.16 -1.18
C VAL A 74 0.13 0.74 -1.14
N SER A 75 -0.16 -0.10 -2.15
CA SER A 75 0.38 -1.45 -2.27
C SER A 75 1.91 -1.44 -2.28
N VAL A 76 2.55 -0.53 -3.03
CA VAL A 76 4.03 -0.42 -3.05
C VAL A 76 4.59 0.14 -1.73
N GLY A 77 3.97 1.17 -1.15
CA GLY A 77 4.47 1.81 0.07
C GLY A 77 4.35 0.93 1.31
N PHE A 78 3.26 0.17 1.42
CA PHE A 78 2.92 -0.65 2.60
C PHE A 78 3.04 -2.16 2.38
N GLY A 79 3.15 -2.63 1.14
CA GLY A 79 3.11 -4.07 0.79
C GLY A 79 4.16 -4.90 1.53
N HIS A 80 5.40 -4.42 1.63
CA HIS A 80 6.43 -5.15 2.38
C HIS A 80 6.10 -5.29 3.87
N ARG A 81 5.50 -4.26 4.49
CA ARG A 81 5.05 -4.35 5.89
C ARG A 81 3.87 -5.31 6.03
N MET A 82 2.94 -5.26 5.09
CA MET A 82 1.77 -6.14 5.10
C MET A 82 2.17 -7.60 4.93
N LEU A 83 3.13 -7.88 4.03
CA LEU A 83 3.67 -9.21 3.82
C LEU A 83 4.36 -9.73 5.08
N ARG A 84 5.21 -8.91 5.71
CA ARG A 84 5.88 -9.28 6.97
C ARG A 84 4.87 -9.51 8.10
N TRP A 85 3.87 -8.65 8.23
CA TRP A 85 2.81 -8.81 9.22
C TRP A 85 1.99 -10.09 9.01
N ALA A 86 1.69 -10.43 7.75
CA ALA A 86 1.01 -11.68 7.43
C ALA A 86 1.91 -12.88 7.73
N ASP A 87 3.20 -12.81 7.39
CA ASP A 87 4.19 -13.85 7.68
C ASP A 87 4.35 -14.12 9.18
N GLU A 88 4.49 -13.07 10.00
CA GLU A 88 4.58 -13.18 11.46
C GLU A 88 3.33 -13.84 12.07
N ARG A 89 2.13 -13.48 11.59
CA ARG A 89 0.87 -14.04 12.10
C ARG A 89 0.69 -15.50 11.68
N PHE A 90 1.09 -15.86 10.46
CA PHE A 90 1.08 -17.24 10.00
C PHE A 90 2.12 -18.09 10.74
N ALA A 91 3.33 -17.55 10.97
CA ALA A 91 4.36 -18.21 11.75
C ALA A 91 3.90 -18.52 13.17
N HIS A 92 3.29 -17.54 13.85
CA HIS A 92 2.73 -17.74 15.20
C HIS A 92 1.61 -18.78 15.20
N ARG A 93 0.69 -18.75 14.22
CA ARG A 93 -0.48 -19.64 14.21
C ARG A 93 -0.17 -21.07 13.80
N PHE A 94 0.70 -21.27 12.81
CA PHE A 94 0.90 -22.57 12.16
C PHE A 94 2.29 -23.18 12.36
N ALA A 95 3.26 -22.42 12.87
CA ALA A 95 4.64 -22.89 13.04
C ALA A 95 5.21 -22.65 14.44
N GLY A 96 4.38 -22.28 15.42
CA GLY A 96 4.82 -22.03 16.80
C GLY A 96 5.78 -20.84 16.93
N GLY A 97 5.76 -19.91 15.98
CA GLY A 97 6.56 -18.69 16.03
C GLY A 97 6.19 -17.81 17.22
N PRO A 98 7.06 -16.87 17.63
CA PRO A 98 6.79 -15.96 18.74
C PRO A 98 5.57 -15.07 18.47
N ALA A 99 4.93 -14.59 19.54
CA ALA A 99 3.77 -13.70 19.43
C ALA A 99 4.12 -12.42 18.63
N PRO A 100 3.21 -11.92 17.77
CA PRO A 100 3.46 -10.70 17.00
C PRO A 100 3.85 -9.55 17.92
N ALA A 101 4.98 -8.89 17.63
CA ALA A 101 5.48 -7.80 18.45
C ALA A 101 4.46 -6.66 18.53
N THR A 102 4.16 -6.21 19.75
CA THR A 102 3.24 -5.09 19.97
C THR A 102 3.90 -3.78 19.51
N LYS A 103 3.14 -2.94 18.80
CA LYS A 103 3.64 -1.61 18.38
C LYS A 103 4.06 -0.81 19.62
N PRO A 104 5.26 -0.19 19.63
CA PRO A 104 5.69 0.65 20.74
C PRO A 104 4.72 1.83 20.93
N ARG A 105 4.17 1.96 22.13
CA ARG A 105 3.12 2.95 22.44
C ARG A 105 3.65 4.26 23.02
N TYR A 106 4.90 4.30 23.48
CA TYR A 106 5.47 5.42 24.21
C TYR A 106 6.95 5.69 23.85
N GLY A 107 7.41 6.90 24.18
CA GLY A 107 8.82 7.28 24.09
C GLY A 107 9.40 7.35 22.67
N ALA A 108 10.72 7.32 22.58
CA ALA A 108 11.46 7.46 21.32
C ALA A 108 11.18 6.32 20.31
N ALA A 109 10.85 5.12 20.79
CA ALA A 109 10.48 3.98 19.96
C ALA A 109 9.14 4.20 19.23
N HIS A 110 8.17 4.85 19.87
CA HIS A 110 6.91 5.25 19.23
C HIS A 110 7.15 6.29 18.14
N ALA A 111 7.95 7.32 18.42
CA ALA A 111 8.30 8.35 17.44
C ALA A 111 9.05 7.77 16.22
N ALA A 112 9.96 6.80 16.43
CA ALA A 112 10.64 6.12 15.33
C ALA A 112 9.68 5.27 14.48
N ALA A 113 8.70 4.61 15.10
CA ALA A 113 7.68 3.85 14.40
C ALA A 113 6.75 4.74 13.55
N GLU A 114 6.35 5.91 14.07
CA GLU A 114 5.58 6.93 13.36
C GLU A 114 6.37 7.47 12.15
N ARG A 115 7.63 7.87 12.33
CA ARG A 115 8.49 8.30 11.20
C ARG A 115 8.62 7.22 10.14
N SER A 116 8.84 5.97 10.56
CA SER A 116 8.87 4.85 9.62
C SER A 116 7.55 4.74 8.86
N ALA A 117 6.40 4.81 9.53
CA ALA A 117 5.08 4.79 8.90
C ALA A 117 4.92 5.93 7.88
N TRP A 118 5.31 7.14 8.26
CA TRP A 118 5.32 8.29 7.36
C TRP A 118 6.20 8.06 6.13
N PHE A 119 7.38 7.47 6.25
CA PHE A 119 8.20 7.11 5.08
C PHE A 119 7.54 6.06 4.16
N ALA A 120 6.71 5.14 4.66
CA ALA A 120 5.88 4.31 3.77
C ALA A 120 4.82 5.14 3.07
N HIS A 121 4.18 6.04 3.80
CA HIS A 121 3.15 6.89 3.24
C HIS A 121 3.72 7.81 2.16
N LEU A 122 4.91 8.39 2.38
CA LEU A 122 5.65 9.16 1.39
C LEU A 122 5.98 8.33 0.15
N ARG A 123 6.48 7.09 0.31
CA ARG A 123 6.73 6.20 -0.83
C ARG A 123 5.46 5.86 -1.59
N ALA A 124 4.36 5.59 -0.87
CA ALA A 124 3.06 5.34 -1.49
C ALA A 124 2.58 6.53 -2.31
N TRP A 125 2.65 7.71 -1.70
CA TRP A 125 2.30 8.98 -2.34
C TRP A 125 3.18 9.27 -3.55
N ALA A 126 4.50 9.05 -3.47
CA ALA A 126 5.42 9.30 -4.57
C ALA A 126 5.11 8.41 -5.78
N VAL A 127 4.88 7.11 -5.55
CA VAL A 127 4.52 6.16 -6.62
C VAL A 127 3.16 6.51 -7.21
N GLY A 128 2.15 6.73 -6.36
CA GLY A 128 0.80 7.04 -6.84
C GLY A 128 0.72 8.38 -7.56
N CYS A 129 1.41 9.42 -7.09
CA CYS A 129 1.50 10.71 -7.79
C CYS A 129 2.28 10.61 -9.10
N ALA A 130 3.32 9.78 -9.17
CA ALA A 130 4.01 9.51 -10.43
C ALA A 130 3.08 8.84 -11.46
N LEU A 131 2.26 7.87 -11.02
CA LEU A 131 1.27 7.22 -11.87
C LEU A 131 0.17 8.19 -12.34
N LEU A 132 -0.37 9.01 -11.42
CA LEU A 132 -1.34 10.05 -11.75
C LEU A 132 -0.75 11.08 -12.73
N GLY A 133 0.48 11.54 -12.48
CA GLY A 133 1.19 12.48 -13.34
C GLY A 133 1.44 11.91 -14.75
N LEU A 134 1.84 10.65 -14.83
CA LEU A 134 2.01 9.96 -16.11
C LEU A 134 0.69 9.82 -16.87
N ALA A 135 -0.41 9.54 -16.18
CA ALA A 135 -1.75 9.52 -16.77
C ALA A 135 -2.16 10.91 -17.29
N ILE A 136 -1.88 11.98 -16.53
CA ILE A 136 -2.17 13.37 -16.94
C ILE A 136 -1.41 13.72 -18.23
N VAL A 137 -0.10 13.45 -18.26
CA VAL A 137 0.75 13.72 -19.45
C VAL A 137 0.30 12.87 -20.65
N ALA A 138 -0.09 11.62 -20.42
CA ALA A 138 -0.54 10.72 -21.48
C ALA A 138 -1.90 11.15 -22.09
N ILE A 139 -2.78 11.76 -21.30
CA ILE A 139 -4.11 12.23 -21.77
C ILE A 139 -4.00 13.58 -22.47
N GLY A 140 -3.11 14.47 -22.00
CA GLY A 140 -2.83 15.75 -22.67
C GLY A 140 -3.96 16.78 -22.66
N ASP A 141 -5.03 16.55 -21.89
CA ASP A 141 -6.21 17.43 -21.81
C ASP A 141 -6.53 17.78 -20.34
N ALA A 142 -6.52 19.08 -20.03
CA ALA A 142 -6.72 19.60 -18.68
C ALA A 142 -8.13 19.35 -18.13
N ASN A 143 -9.16 19.40 -18.99
CA ASN A 143 -10.55 19.14 -18.56
C ASN A 143 -10.77 17.67 -18.23
N ARG A 144 -10.07 16.78 -18.94
CA ARG A 144 -10.20 15.33 -18.74
C ARG A 144 -9.37 14.80 -17.57
N THR A 145 -8.54 15.63 -16.96
CA THR A 145 -7.58 15.24 -15.93
C THR A 145 -7.79 15.94 -14.58
N GLU A 146 -8.81 16.79 -14.48
CA GLU A 146 -9.13 17.54 -13.26
C GLU A 146 -9.32 16.62 -12.05
N VAL A 147 -10.01 15.49 -12.23
CA VAL A 147 -10.21 14.49 -11.16
C VAL A 147 -8.88 13.94 -10.66
N LEU A 148 -7.94 13.61 -11.55
CA LEU A 148 -6.62 13.09 -11.19
C LEU A 148 -5.81 14.14 -10.40
N LEU A 149 -5.85 15.40 -10.85
CA LEU A 149 -5.19 16.52 -10.18
C LEU A 149 -5.78 16.79 -8.80
N ASN A 150 -7.11 16.78 -8.66
CA ASN A 150 -7.77 17.01 -7.39
C ASN A 150 -7.47 15.87 -6.39
N THR A 151 -7.48 14.61 -6.84
CA THR A 151 -7.07 13.47 -6.02
C THR A 151 -5.61 13.60 -5.56
N ALA A 152 -4.69 13.99 -6.46
CA ALA A 152 -3.29 14.20 -6.10
C ALA A 152 -3.13 15.33 -5.06
N ARG A 153 -3.85 16.45 -5.21
CA ARG A 153 -3.84 17.58 -4.26
C ARG A 153 -4.35 17.17 -2.88
N LEU A 154 -5.50 16.50 -2.83
CA LEU A 154 -6.09 16.01 -1.58
C LEU A 154 -5.16 15.02 -0.88
N TRP A 155 -4.57 14.08 -1.63
CA TRP A 155 -3.65 13.11 -1.05
C TRP A 155 -2.36 13.75 -0.55
N THR A 156 -1.84 14.76 -1.25
CA THR A 156 -0.69 15.56 -0.79
C THR A 156 -0.99 16.28 0.52
N LEU A 157 -2.19 16.86 0.65
CA LEU A 157 -2.62 17.52 1.88
C LEU A 157 -2.68 16.52 3.05
N VAL A 158 -3.22 15.32 2.82
CA VAL A 158 -3.24 14.24 3.82
C VAL A 158 -1.82 13.84 4.22
N LEU A 159 -0.89 13.71 3.27
CA LEU A 159 0.52 13.39 3.55
C LEU A 159 1.20 14.48 4.40
N VAL A 160 0.93 15.75 4.11
CA VAL A 160 1.50 16.88 4.86
C VAL A 160 0.97 16.88 6.29
N ILE A 161 -0.34 16.72 6.48
CA ILE A 161 -0.95 16.62 7.81
C ILE A 161 -0.36 15.45 8.59
N ASP A 162 -0.30 14.28 7.97
CA ASP A 162 0.28 13.07 8.57
C ASP A 162 1.77 13.26 8.93
N GLY A 163 2.51 14.00 8.10
CA GLY A 163 3.89 14.40 8.38
C GLY A 163 4.01 15.32 9.58
N ILE A 164 3.19 16.35 9.66
CA ILE A 164 3.17 17.28 10.81
C ILE A 164 2.89 16.51 12.10
N ILE A 165 1.92 15.58 12.09
CA ILE A 165 1.59 14.75 13.25
C ILE A 165 2.75 13.81 13.61
N SER A 166 3.29 13.09 12.63
CA SER A 166 4.38 12.13 12.83
C SER A 166 5.66 12.80 13.39
N TRP A 167 5.99 13.99 12.88
CA TRP A 167 7.11 14.76 13.41
C TRP A 167 6.82 15.43 14.75
N SER A 168 5.56 15.80 15.03
CA SER A 168 5.17 16.32 16.34
C SER A 168 5.50 15.35 17.47
N TYR A 169 5.30 14.04 17.28
CA TYR A 169 5.70 13.02 18.27
C TYR A 169 7.20 12.87 18.45
N THR A 170 8.01 13.35 17.50
CA THR A 170 9.47 13.40 17.64
C THR A 170 9.90 14.56 18.53
N VAL A 171 9.19 15.70 18.47
CA VAL A 171 9.45 16.88 19.30
C VAL A 171 8.82 16.74 20.70
N ARG A 172 7.65 16.11 20.80
CA ARG A 172 6.94 15.82 22.05
C ARG A 172 6.68 14.32 22.16
N PRO A 173 7.65 13.52 22.65
CA PRO A 173 7.46 12.09 22.81
C PRO A 173 6.30 11.81 23.77
N LYS A 174 5.42 10.90 23.36
CA LYS A 174 4.26 10.50 24.18
C LYS A 174 4.76 9.87 25.47
N ALA A 175 4.48 10.52 26.60
CA ALA A 175 4.87 10.05 27.92
C ALA A 175 4.17 8.73 28.25
N ALA A 176 4.91 7.78 28.83
CA ALA A 176 4.30 6.58 29.40
C ALA A 176 3.39 6.99 30.57
N PRO A 177 2.26 6.29 30.79
CA PRO A 177 1.48 6.47 32.02
C PRO A 177 2.43 6.20 33.18
N ARG A 178 2.51 7.13 34.15
CA ARG A 178 3.18 6.83 35.42
C ARG A 178 2.38 5.70 36.05
N GLY A 179 2.99 4.51 36.11
CA GLY A 179 2.38 3.36 36.76
C GLY A 179 2.05 3.73 38.20
N THR A 180 0.80 3.52 38.59
CA THR A 180 0.36 3.37 39.98
C THR A 180 0.61 1.95 40.41
#